data_AF-A0A965MA89-F1
#
_entry.id   AF-A0A965MA89-F1
#
_cell.length_a   1.000
_cell.length_b   1.000
_cell.length_c   1.000
_cell.angle_alpha   90.00
_cell.angle_beta   90.00
_cell.angle_gamma   90.00
#
_symmetry.space_group_name_H-M   'P 1'
#
loop_
_entity.id
_entity.type
_entity.pdbx_description
1 polymer ?
#
loop_
_entity_poly.entity_id
_entity_poly.type
_entity_poly.pdbx_seq_one_letter_code
_entity_poly.pdbx_strand_id
1 'polypeptide(L)'
;MRDHARPVFHEALGLEPAAYDMEVFRVTREISQQVFPVTLDFEAPAFRAGLERLRVIAEAIDTAKREGGVLNRVRRVVLPLAAAAIFVRMFFLPTRSHALPQNPRLEPVW
;
A
#
# COMPACT_ATOMS: atom_id res chain seq x y z
N MET A 1 -1.48 3.87 12.59
CA MET A 1 -2.64 2.96 12.66
C MET A 1 -2.50 1.94 11.55
N ARG A 2 -2.80 0.65 11.76
CA ARG A 2 -2.76 -0.39 10.71
C ARG A 2 -4.21 -0.78 10.43
N ASP A 3 -4.84 -0.24 9.40
CA ASP A 3 -6.27 -0.48 9.16
C ASP A 3 -6.57 -1.94 8.82
N HIS A 4 -5.61 -2.67 8.24
CA HIS A 4 -5.68 -4.13 8.06
C HIS A 4 -5.81 -4.91 9.39
N ALA A 5 -5.42 -4.33 10.52
CA ALA A 5 -5.54 -4.96 11.84
C ALA A 5 -6.91 -4.70 12.50
N ARG A 6 -7.86 -4.05 11.79
CA ARG A 6 -9.24 -3.79 12.23
C ARG A 6 -10.28 -4.37 11.25
N PRO A 7 -10.35 -5.71 11.10
CA PRO A 7 -11.32 -6.35 10.20
C PRO A 7 -12.78 -6.01 10.57
N VAL A 8 -13.09 -5.90 11.86
CA VAL A 8 -14.45 -5.66 12.39
C VAL A 8 -15.06 -4.33 11.91
N PHE A 9 -14.25 -3.30 11.66
CA PHE A 9 -14.74 -2.00 11.22
C PHE A 9 -15.19 -2.02 9.75
N HIS A 10 -14.44 -2.70 8.88
CA HIS A 10 -14.76 -2.80 7.45
C HIS A 10 -15.89 -3.81 7.20
N GLU A 11 -15.93 -4.90 7.97
CA GLU A 11 -16.98 -5.91 7.93
C GLU A 11 -18.33 -5.35 8.41
N ALA A 12 -18.34 -4.44 9.39
CA ALA A 12 -19.55 -3.74 9.84
C ALA A 12 -20.08 -2.69 8.85
N LEU A 13 -19.26 -2.22 7.91
CA LEU A 13 -19.61 -1.28 6.84
C LEU A 13 -19.97 -1.96 5.51
N GLY A 14 -19.77 -3.28 5.40
CA GLY A 14 -20.05 -4.04 4.17
C GLY A 14 -19.13 -3.72 2.99
N LEU A 15 -17.97 -3.11 3.26
CA LEU A 15 -17.01 -2.70 2.24
C LEU A 15 -15.92 -3.75 2.10
N GLU A 16 -15.59 -4.13 0.87
CA GLU A 16 -14.42 -4.97 0.58
C GLU A 16 -13.16 -4.12 0.84
N PRO A 17 -12.29 -4.47 1.81
CA PRO A 17 -11.20 -3.61 2.24
C PRO A 17 -10.23 -3.22 1.12
N ALA A 18 -9.92 -4.15 0.20
CA ALA A 18 -9.00 -3.84 -0.89
C ALA A 18 -9.61 -2.88 -1.91
N ALA A 19 -10.91 -3.01 -2.21
CA ALA A 19 -11.63 -2.08 -3.08
C ALA A 19 -11.73 -0.68 -2.44
N TYR A 20 -12.00 -0.61 -1.13
CA TYR A 20 -12.07 0.65 -0.39
C TYR A 20 -10.71 1.37 -0.37
N ASP A 21 -9.62 0.68 -0.06
CA ASP A 21 -8.27 1.26 -0.06
C ASP A 21 -7.89 1.84 -1.44
N MET A 22 -8.28 1.16 -2.52
CA MET A 22 -8.04 1.64 -3.88
C MET A 22 -8.89 2.87 -4.22
N GLU A 23 -10.10 2.98 -3.67
CA GLU A 23 -10.92 4.18 -3.82
C GLU A 23 -10.32 5.38 -3.11
N VAL A 24 -9.83 5.17 -1.89
CA VAL A 24 -9.10 6.20 -1.14
C VAL A 24 -7.87 6.67 -1.93
N PHE A 25 -7.11 5.75 -2.54
CA PHE A 25 -6.00 6.15 -3.42
C PHE A 25 -6.46 6.96 -4.63
N ARG A 26 -7.58 6.63 -5.26
CA ARG A 26 -8.13 7.40 -6.39
C ARG A 26 -8.49 8.83 -5.99
N VAL A 27 -9.27 9.00 -4.93
CA VAL A 27 -9.67 10.33 -4.44
C VAL A 27 -8.45 11.15 -4.00
N THR A 28 -7.53 10.52 -3.26
CA THR A 28 -6.29 11.18 -2.82
C THR A 28 -5.43 11.63 -4.01
N ARG A 29 -5.36 10.80 -5.07
CA ARG A 29 -4.66 11.15 -6.31
C ARG A 29 -5.29 12.38 -6.93
N GLU A 30 -6.60 12.39 -7.11
CA GLU A 30 -7.31 13.48 -7.79
C GLU A 30 -7.13 14.83 -7.06
N ILE A 31 -7.20 14.82 -5.72
CA ILE A 31 -6.90 16.01 -4.91
C ILE A 31 -5.42 16.42 -5.09
N SER A 32 -4.49 15.47 -5.02
CA SER A 32 -3.05 15.74 -5.13
C SER A 32 -2.66 16.31 -6.50
N GLN A 33 -3.37 15.92 -7.57
CA GLN A 33 -3.13 16.42 -8.93
C GLN A 33 -3.42 17.91 -9.10
N GLN A 34 -4.18 18.51 -8.18
CA GLN A 34 -4.42 19.96 -8.18
C GLN A 34 -3.17 20.77 -7.79
N VAL A 35 -2.20 20.14 -7.11
CA VAL A 35 -1.04 20.81 -6.50
C VAL A 35 0.30 20.24 -6.98
N PHE A 36 0.40 18.93 -7.19
CA PHE A 36 1.64 18.26 -7.54
C PHE A 36 1.61 17.77 -8.98
N PRO A 37 2.60 18.07 -9.84
CA PRO A 37 2.60 17.72 -11.27
C PRO A 37 2.91 16.24 -11.56
N VAL A 38 3.02 15.42 -10.52
CA VAL A 38 3.40 14.01 -10.60
C VAL A 38 2.64 13.19 -9.56
N THR A 39 2.16 12.01 -9.95
CA THR A 39 1.52 11.05 -9.05
C THR A 39 2.11 9.65 -9.21
N LEU A 40 1.97 8.84 -8.16
CA LEU A 40 2.38 7.44 -8.19
C LEU A 40 1.39 6.62 -9.02
N ASP A 41 1.89 5.71 -9.86
CA ASP A 41 1.03 4.74 -10.56
C ASP A 41 0.66 3.56 -9.66
N PHE A 42 -0.31 3.76 -8.78
CA PHE A 42 -0.84 2.70 -7.90
C PHE A 42 -1.82 1.75 -8.60
N GLU A 43 -2.27 2.05 -9.82
CA GLU A 43 -3.14 1.16 -10.60
C GLU A 43 -2.34 0.10 -11.37
N ALA A 44 -1.02 0.29 -11.50
CA ALA A 44 -0.14 -0.73 -12.03
C ALA A 44 -0.32 -2.06 -11.26
N PRO A 45 -0.52 -3.20 -11.95
CA PRO A 45 -0.71 -4.51 -11.29
C PRO A 45 0.45 -4.86 -10.35
N ALA A 46 1.66 -4.37 -10.66
CA ALA A 46 2.85 -4.55 -9.84
C ALA A 46 2.76 -3.86 -8.47
N PHE A 47 2.06 -2.73 -8.35
CA PHE A 47 1.87 -2.02 -7.09
C PHE A 47 1.02 -2.85 -6.12
N ARG A 48 -0.18 -3.27 -6.56
CA ARG A 48 -1.08 -4.11 -5.76
C ARG A 48 -0.43 -5.44 -5.40
N ALA A 49 0.24 -6.09 -6.36
CA ALA A 49 0.97 -7.33 -6.10
C ALA A 49 2.12 -7.14 -5.09
N GLY A 50 2.78 -5.97 -5.09
CA GLY A 50 3.80 -5.60 -4.12
C GLY A 50 3.23 -5.47 -2.70
N LEU A 51 2.13 -4.71 -2.55
CA LEU A 51 1.43 -4.55 -1.27
C LEU A 51 0.96 -5.89 -0.70
N GLU A 52 0.37 -6.75 -1.53
CA GLU A 52 -0.11 -8.05 -1.09
C GLU A 52 1.04 -8.96 -0.63
N ARG A 53 2.18 -8.97 -1.35
CA ARG A 53 3.36 -9.71 -0.91
C ARG A 53 3.91 -9.19 0.41
N LEU A 54 3.92 -7.87 0.62
CA LEU A 54 4.33 -7.28 1.90
C LEU A 54 3.38 -7.69 3.04
N ARG A 55 2.06 -7.74 2.79
CA ARG A 55 1.07 -8.22 3.77
C ARG A 55 1.35 -9.66 4.18
N VAL A 56 1.52 -10.56 3.20
CA VAL A 56 1.83 -11.99 3.45
C VAL A 56 3.14 -12.15 4.21
N ILE A 57 4.17 -11.38 3.86
CA ILE A 57 5.46 -11.42 4.58
C ILE A 57 5.30 -10.92 6.02
N ALA A 58 4.53 -9.86 6.26
CA ALA A 58 4.28 -9.35 7.59
C ALA A 58 3.59 -10.40 8.48
N GLU A 59 2.59 -11.11 7.94
CA GLU A 59 1.93 -12.23 8.62
C GLU A 59 2.90 -13.37 8.93
N ALA A 60 3.74 -13.75 7.96
CA ALA A 60 4.76 -14.79 8.16
C ALA A 60 5.79 -14.39 9.23
N ILE A 61 6.18 -13.12 9.30
CA ILE A 61 7.07 -12.60 10.35
C ILE A 61 6.40 -12.71 11.72
N ASP A 62 5.13 -12.35 11.83
CA ASP A 62 4.40 -12.41 13.10
C ASP A 62 4.19 -13.87 13.55
N THR A 63 3.91 -14.79 12.64
CA THR A 63 3.85 -16.23 12.94
C THR A 63 5.21 -16.78 13.39
N ALA A 64 6.29 -16.47 12.67
CA ALA A 64 7.65 -16.86 13.05
C ALA A 64 8.09 -16.23 14.39
N LYS A 65 7.52 -15.08 14.77
CA LYS A 65 7.74 -14.48 16.08
C LYS A 65 7.08 -15.28 17.20
N ARG A 66 5.84 -15.73 16.99
CA ARG A 66 5.04 -16.49 17.97
C ARG A 66 5.56 -17.92 18.20
N GLU A 67 5.92 -18.62 17.13
CA GLU A 67 6.28 -20.05 17.20
C GLU A 67 7.68 -20.33 17.76
N GLY A 68 8.62 -19.37 17.66
CA GLY A 68 9.99 -19.55 18.16
C GLY A 68 10.78 -20.68 17.47
N GLY A 69 12.02 -20.95 17.90
CA GLY A 69 12.85 -22.03 17.34
C GLY A 69 13.91 -21.63 16.30
N VAL A 70 14.79 -22.57 15.95
CA VAL A 70 15.99 -22.33 15.11
C VAL A 70 15.62 -21.97 13.68
N LEU A 71 14.67 -22.69 13.08
CA LEU A 71 14.16 -22.40 11.73
C LEU A 71 13.54 -20.99 11.66
N ASN A 72 12.82 -20.60 12.72
CA ASN A 72 12.22 -19.28 12.81
C ASN A 72 13.24 -18.16 13.03
N ARG A 73 14.44 -18.45 13.57
CA ARG A 73 15.55 -17.50 13.62
C ARG A 73 16.07 -17.16 12.21
N VAL A 74 16.13 -18.14 11.31
CA VAL A 74 16.47 -17.91 9.89
C VAL A 74 15.37 -17.11 9.19
N ARG A 75 14.10 -17.51 9.35
CA ARG A 75 12.96 -16.78 8.78
C ARG A 75 12.89 -15.32 9.25
N ARG A 76 13.25 -15.04 10.50
CA ARG A 76 13.34 -13.67 11.04
C ARG A 76 14.38 -12.78 10.35
N VAL A 77 15.35 -13.35 9.61
CA VAL A 77 16.32 -12.58 8.81
C VAL A 77 15.89 -12.54 7.34
N VAL A 78 15.47 -13.68 6.78
CA VAL A 78 15.11 -13.79 5.36
C VAL A 78 13.85 -12.99 5.02
N LEU A 79 12.82 -13.04 5.87
CA LEU A 79 11.54 -12.37 5.59
C LEU A 79 11.67 -10.84 5.55
N PRO A 80 12.35 -10.16 6.49
CA PRO A 80 12.61 -8.72 6.36
C PRO A 80 13.42 -8.34 5.12
N LEU A 81 14.42 -9.15 4.74
CA LEU A 81 15.20 -8.91 3.52
C LEU A 81 14.32 -9.02 2.26
N ALA A 82 13.42 -10.01 2.21
CA ALA A 82 12.46 -10.14 1.12
C ALA A 82 11.48 -8.96 1.07
N ALA A 83 10.99 -8.49 2.23
CA ALA A 83 10.16 -7.29 2.31
C ALA A 83 10.91 -6.05 1.82
N ALA A 84 12.17 -5.87 2.24
CA ALA A 84 13.01 -4.77 1.78
C ALA A 84 13.21 -4.78 0.25
N ALA A 85 13.46 -5.96 -0.33
CA ALA A 85 13.59 -6.09 -1.79
C ALA A 85 12.31 -5.70 -2.53
N ILE A 86 11.13 -6.07 -2.00
CA ILE A 86 9.84 -5.65 -2.58
C ILE A 86 9.68 -4.13 -2.45
N PHE A 87 10.01 -3.55 -1.30
CA PHE A 87 9.92 -2.11 -1.08
C PHE A 87 10.81 -1.34 -2.06
N VAL A 88 12.05 -1.79 -2.25
CA VAL A 88 12.98 -1.22 -3.25
C VAL A 88 12.39 -1.31 -4.65
N ARG A 89 11.83 -2.46 -5.04
CA ARG A 89 11.16 -2.61 -6.34
C ARG A 89 10.00 -1.64 -6.49
N MET A 90 9.18 -1.48 -5.44
CA MET A 90 8.04 -0.56 -5.45
C MET A 90 8.46 0.91 -5.50
N PHE A 91 9.58 1.26 -4.86
CA PHE A 91 10.14 2.61 -4.89
C PHE A 91 10.50 3.06 -6.32
N PHE A 92 10.90 2.12 -7.18
CA PHE A 92 11.20 2.38 -8.60
C PHE A 92 10.01 2.15 -9.54
N LEU A 93 8.77 2.09 -9.04
CA LEU A 93 7.60 2.05 -9.91
C LEU A 93 7.47 3.37 -10.69
N PRO A 94 6.93 3.32 -11.92
CA PRO A 94 6.77 4.52 -12.74
C PRO A 94 5.81 5.51 -12.07
N THR A 95 6.07 6.78 -12.31
CA THR A 95 5.18 7.88 -11.95
C THR A 95 4.40 8.34 -13.19
N ARG A 96 3.24 8.96 -12.95
CA ARG A 96 2.43 9.61 -13.99
C ARG A 96 2.54 11.12 -13.83
N SER A 97 2.98 11.79 -14.89
CA SER A 97 3.00 13.26 -14.96
C SER A 97 1.69 13.79 -15.54
N HIS A 98 1.29 14.97 -15.10
CA HIS A 98 0.10 15.66 -15.59
C HIS A 98 0.31 17.18 -15.47
N ALA A 99 -0.40 17.95 -16.30
CA ALA A 99 -0.33 19.40 -16.24
C ALA A 99 -1.11 19.91 -15.03
N LEU A 100 -0.57 20.92 -14.35
CA LEU A 100 -1.29 21.58 -13.27
C LEU A 100 -2.44 22.43 -13.83
N PRO A 101 -3.58 22.53 -13.11
CA PRO A 101 -4.68 23.42 -13.49
C PRO A 101 -4.19 24.86 -13.61
N GLN A 102 -4.64 25.59 -14.64
CA GLN A 102 -4.24 26.99 -14.87
C GLN A 102 -4.65 27.93 -13.73
N ASN A 103 -5.69 27.57 -12.98
CA ASN A 103 -6.13 28.25 -11.76
C ASN A 103 -6.08 27.27 -10.59
N PRO A 104 -5.00 27.25 -9.79
CA PRO A 104 -4.92 26.39 -8.61
C PRO A 104 -5.93 26.87 -7.56
N ARG A 105 -7.02 26.12 -7.41
CA ARG A 105 -8.06 26.30 -6.41
C ARG A 105 -8.25 24.96 -5.71
N LEU A 106 -8.47 24.94 -4.40
CA LEU A 106 -8.74 23.70 -3.68
C LEU A 106 -10.21 23.33 -3.89
N GLU A 107 -10.48 22.58 -4.95
CA GLU A 107 -11.83 22.10 -5.30
C GLU A 107 -12.04 20.71 -4.67
N PRO A 108 -13.14 20.49 -3.93
CA PRO A 108 -13.40 19.21 -3.30
C PRO A 108 -13.68 18.13 -4.37
N VAL A 109 -13.13 16.94 -4.12
CA VAL A 109 -13.33 15.73 -4.91
C VAL A 109 -13.90 14.67 -3.97
N TRP A 110 -14.94 13.94 -4.40
CA TRP A 110 -15.62 12.90 -3.63
C TRP A 110 -15.72 11.58 -4.39
#